data_AF-K9Q2J7-F1
#
_entry.id   AF-K9Q2J7-F1
#
_cell.length_a   1.000
_cell.length_b   1.000
_cell.length_c   1.000
_cell.angle_alpha   90.00
_cell.angle_beta   90.00
_cell.angle_gamma   90.00
#
_symmetry.space_group_name_H-M   'P 1'
#
loop_
_entity.id
_entity.type
_entity.pdbx_description
1 polymer ?
#
loop_
_entity_poly.entity_id
_entity_poly.type
_entity_poly.pdbx_seq_one_letter_code
_entity_poly.pdbx_strand_id
1 'polypeptide(L)' 'MPAADSDDLRCKALDAVARGIPKKDVCEMFGISLNSLYLWIQRLEKTWSQTPSAKPVA' A
#
# COMPACT_ATOMS: atom_id res chain seq x y z
N MET A 1 -1.30 -13.64 16.58
CA MET A 1 -2.06 -13.81 15.33
C MET A 1 -1.32 -12.99 14.26
N PRO A 2 -0.65 -13.60 13.27
CA PRO A 2 0.05 -12.81 12.26
C PRO A 2 -0.99 -12.16 11.34
N ALA A 3 -1.04 -10.83 11.32
CA ALA A 3 -1.84 -10.06 10.36
C ALA A 3 -1.08 -9.97 9.02
N ALA A 4 -0.66 -11.12 8.48
CA ALA A 4 0.24 -11.19 7.32
C ALA A 4 -0.47 -10.82 6.02
N ASP A 5 -1.77 -11.09 5.89
CA ASP A 5 -2.45 -10.98 4.58
C ASP A 5 -2.79 -9.54 4.15
N SER A 6 -2.71 -8.56 5.06
CA SER A 6 -3.10 -7.17 4.78
C SER A 6 -1.99 -6.31 4.18
N ASP A 7 -0.71 -6.64 4.39
CA ASP A 7 0.40 -5.83 3.89
C ASP A 7 0.74 -6.18 2.43
N ASP A 8 0.72 -7.47 2.10
CA ASP A 8 0.91 -7.96 0.73
C ASP A 8 -0.12 -7.39 -0.25
N LEU A 9 -1.38 -7.29 0.17
CA LEU A 9 -2.47 -6.74 -0.63
C LEU A 9 -2.27 -5.24 -0.91
N ARG A 10 -1.76 -4.49 0.08
CA ARG A 10 -1.42 -3.06 -0.06
C ARG A 10 -0.28 -2.86 -1.03
N CYS A 11 0.80 -3.61 -0.85
CA CYS A 11 1.98 -3.54 -1.70
C CYS A 11 1.63 -3.88 -3.15
N LYS A 12 0.84 -4.93 -3.39
CA LYS A 12 0.39 -5.30 -4.75
C LYS A 12 -0.52 -4.24 -5.38
N ALA A 13 -1.45 -3.67 -4.63
CA ALA A 13 -2.33 -2.61 -5.12
C ALA A 13 -1.53 -1.34 -5.48
N LEU A 14 -0.58 -0.95 -4.63
CA LEU A 14 0.29 0.21 -4.88
C LEU A 14 1.22 -0.01 -6.07
N ASP A 15 1.78 -1.22 -6.22
CA ASP A 15 2.61 -1.61 -7.37
C ASP A 15 1.80 -1.56 -8.67
N ALA A 16 0.55 -2.04 -8.67
CA ALA A 16 -0.35 -1.94 -9.82
C ALA A 16 -0.66 -0.49 -10.21
N VAL A 17 -0.87 0.39 -9.22
CA VAL A 17 -1.04 1.84 -9.47
C VAL A 17 0.25 2.46 -10.00
N ALA A 18 1.42 2.07 -9.48
CA ALA A 18 2.72 2.54 -9.95
C ALA A 18 3.03 2.11 -11.39
N ARG A 19 2.53 0.94 -11.82
CA ARG A 19 2.58 0.47 -13.22
C ARG A 19 1.69 1.27 -14.17
N GLY A 20 0.88 2.21 -13.65
CA GLY A 20 -0.02 3.05 -14.44
C GLY A 20 -1.42 2.45 -14.63
N ILE A 21 -1.77 1.38 -13.90
CA ILE A 21 -3.14 0.86 -13.93
C ILE A 21 -4.06 1.87 -13.22
N PRO A 22 -5.22 2.23 -13.81
CA PRO A 22 -6.14 3.15 -13.20
C PRO A 22 -6.63 2.61 -11.86
N LYS A 23 -6.69 3.49 -10.84
CA LYS A 23 -7.07 3.17 -9.47
C LYS A 23 -8.42 2.45 -9.34
N LYS A 24 -9.34 2.68 -10.29
CA LYS A 24 -10.63 1.99 -10.39
C LYS A 24 -10.48 0.50 -10.72
N ASP A 25 -9.64 0.18 -11.69
CA ASP A 25 -9.36 -1.20 -12.08
C ASP A 25 -8.67 -1.95 -10.95
N VAL A 26 -7.69 -1.31 -10.30
CA VAL A 26 -7.02 -1.88 -9.11
C VAL A 26 -8.02 -2.10 -7.97
N CYS A 27 -8.95 -1.18 -7.76
CA CYS A 27 -10.02 -1.29 -6.77
C CYS A 27 -10.93 -2.51 -7.03
N GLU A 28 -11.35 -2.73 -8.28
CA GLU A 28 -12.14 -3.92 -8.66
C GLU A 28 -11.33 -5.21 -8.59
N MET A 29 -10.09 -5.20 -9.12
CA MET A 29 -9.23 -6.37 -9.23
C MET A 29 -8.80 -6.92 -7.86
N PHE A 30 -8.60 -6.04 -6.88
CA PHE A 30 -8.22 -6.41 -5.52
C PHE A 30 -9.39 -6.36 -4.52
N GLY A 31 -10.60 -6.01 -4.96
CA GLY A 31 -11.80 -5.95 -4.11
C GLY A 31 -11.72 -4.94 -2.96
N ILE A 32 -11.00 -3.84 -3.15
CA ILE A 32 -10.70 -2.84 -2.12
C ILE A 32 -11.27 -1.49 -2.48
N SER A 33 -11.95 -0.83 -1.55
CA SER A 33 -12.53 0.49 -1.79
C SER A 33 -11.48 1.54 -2.16
N LEU A 34 -11.82 2.44 -3.08
CA LEU A 34 -10.99 3.62 -3.44
C LEU A 34 -10.55 4.44 -2.21
N ASN A 35 -11.41 4.53 -1.20
CA ASN A 35 -11.09 5.21 0.06
C ASN A 35 -9.92 4.54 0.81
N SER A 36 -9.89 3.20 0.83
CA SER A 36 -8.79 2.43 1.44
C SER A 36 -7.49 2.66 0.68
N LEU A 37 -7.53 2.63 -0.66
CA LEU A 37 -6.36 2.89 -1.50
C LEU A 37 -5.83 4.32 -1.29
N TYR A 38 -6.72 5.31 -1.19
CA TYR A 38 -6.35 6.69 -0.92
C TYR A 38 -5.70 6.86 0.45
N LEU A 39 -6.26 6.24 1.49
CA LEU A 39 -5.67 6.20 2.84
C LEU A 39 -4.29 5.55 2.84
N TRP A 40 -4.07 4.52 2.02
CA TRP A 40 -2.77 3.85 1.91
C TRP A 40 -1.73 4.75 1.25
N ILE A 41 -2.08 5.45 0.18
CA ILE A 41 -1.21 6.44 -0.46
C ILE A 41 -0.82 7.54 0.54
N GLN A 42 -1.80 8.14 1.23
CA GLN A 42 -1.54 9.15 2.25
C GLN A 42 -0.69 8.63 3.41
N ARG A 43 -0.93 7.40 3.86
CA ARG A 43 -0.09 6.77 4.90
C ARG A 43 1.33 6.57 4.41
N LEU A 44 1.53 6.21 3.15
CA LEU A 44 2.86 6.00 2.58
C LEU A 44 3.65 7.30 2.53
N GLU A 45 3.03 8.41 2.11
CA GLU A 45 3.64 9.75 2.14
C GLU A 45 3.98 10.19 3.58
N LYS A 46 3.08 9.92 4.53
CA LYS A 46 3.26 10.27 5.94
C LYS A 46 4.31 9.41 6.64
N THR A 47 4.37 8.12 6.32
CA THR A 47 5.38 7.17 6.84
C THR A 47 6.74 7.43 6.19
N TRP A 48 6.80 7.82 4.91
CA TRP A 48 8.05 8.25 4.26
C TRP A 48 8.63 9.50 4.92
N SER A 49 7.76 10.35 5.49
CA SER A 49 8.16 11.51 6.30
C SER A 49 8.52 11.15 7.76
N GLN A 50 8.35 9.90 8.18
CA GLN A 50 8.67 9.40 9.51
C GLN A 50 9.60 8.18 9.44
N THR A 51 10.79 8.37 8.90
CA THR A 51 11.93 7.48 9.19
C THR A 51 12.94 8.19 10.11
N PRO A 52 12.93 7.98 11.43
CA PRO A 52 14.17 7.72 12.12
C PRO A 52 14.51 6.24 11.88
N SER A 53 15.45 6.01 10.96
CA SER A 53 16.35 4.85 10.89
C SER A 53 15.90 3.57 11.61
N ALA A 54 15.41 2.58 10.87
CA ALA A 54 15.57 1.18 11.25
C ALA A 54 15.50 0.30 10.01
N LYS A 55 16.65 0.02 9.38
CA LYS A 55 17.36 -1.29 9.43
C LYS A 55 18.85 -1.03 9.14
N PRO A 56 19.79 -1.82 9.69
CA PRO A 56 20.08 -3.08 9.01
C PRO A 56 20.28 -4.28 9.95
N VAL A 57 19.96 -5.45 9.40
CA VAL A 57 20.57 -6.78 9.57
C VAL A 57 21.34 -7.09 10.88
N ALA A 58 20.90 -8.15 11.55
CA ALA A 58 21.73 -8.99 12.43
C ALA A 58 21.29 -10.44 12.24
#